data_AF-A0A1Q5CVD6-F1
#
_entry.id   AF-A0A1Q5CVD6-F1
#
_cell.length_a   1.000
_cell.length_b   1.000
_cell.length_c   1.000
_cell.angle_alpha   90.00
_cell.angle_beta   90.00
_cell.angle_gamma   90.00
#
_symmetry.space_group_name_H-M   'P 1'
#
loop_
_entity.id
_entity.type
_entity.pdbx_description
1 polymer ?
#
loop_
_entity_poly.entity_id
_entity_poly.type
_entity_poly.pdbx_seq_one_letter_code
_entity_poly.pdbx_strand_id
1 'polypeptide(L)'
;MDAFGVTDETTDALQVRTPAQFKALAHPFRHRLLFALGPGPATISQLATGLGTAKGTVAHHLKVLTEAGMVQPAHTRQVRGGTEQYHERSYRRLVGETVDSETTAAMLGAVAEELAVDPDPLLHLRHLRLTPEQAQRLRSTLDDLVDDTEEAAPDQPRYGVLVALYRRHDTPSPT
;
A
#
# COMPACT_ATOMS: atom_id res chain seq x y z
N MET A 1 -16.84 36.51 -6.41
CA MET A 1 -15.40 36.29 -6.52
C MET A 1 -14.95 35.83 -5.15
N ASP A 2 -14.97 34.53 -4.91
CA ASP A 2 -14.46 33.78 -3.75
C ASP A 2 -14.22 32.37 -4.31
N ALA A 3 -13.00 31.88 -4.50
CA ALA A 3 -12.01 31.41 -3.54
C ALA A 3 -12.35 30.00 -2.98
N PHE A 4 -11.46 29.07 -3.30
CA PHE A 4 -11.30 27.71 -2.75
C PHE A 4 -12.25 26.61 -3.25
N GLY A 5 -11.86 26.05 -4.39
CA GLY A 5 -12.28 24.72 -4.84
C GLY A 5 -11.10 24.01 -5.50
N VAL A 6 -9.95 23.93 -4.84
CA VAL A 6 -8.98 22.87 -5.13
C VAL A 6 -9.45 21.72 -4.27
N THR A 7 -10.32 20.88 -4.85
CA THR A 7 -10.63 19.59 -4.28
C THR A 7 -9.35 18.81 -4.15
N ASP A 8 -9.18 18.26 -2.97
CA ASP A 8 -8.04 17.53 -2.49
C ASP A 8 -7.87 16.19 -3.22
N GLU A 9 -7.41 16.22 -4.47
CA GLU A 9 -7.06 15.00 -5.24
C GLU A 9 -5.75 14.37 -4.75
N THR A 10 -4.97 15.08 -3.92
CA THR A 10 -3.62 14.67 -3.51
C THR A 10 -3.58 13.88 -2.19
N THR A 11 -4.63 13.93 -1.36
CA THR A 11 -4.68 13.19 -0.08
C THR A 11 -4.96 11.69 -0.27
N ASP A 12 -5.38 11.27 -1.46
CA ASP A 12 -5.72 9.86 -1.72
C ASP A 12 -4.50 8.97 -1.98
N ALA A 13 -3.43 9.54 -2.57
CA ALA A 13 -2.24 8.81 -2.99
C ALA A 13 -0.99 9.26 -2.20
N LEU A 14 -0.42 8.33 -1.42
CA LEU A 14 0.87 8.55 -0.76
C LEU A 14 2.01 8.34 -1.76
N GLN A 15 2.75 9.41 -2.02
CA GLN A 15 3.99 9.37 -2.79
C GLN A 15 5.16 8.99 -1.88
N VAL A 16 5.79 7.84 -2.15
CA VAL A 16 6.98 7.37 -1.40
C VAL A 16 8.20 8.18 -1.83
N ARG A 17 8.64 9.10 -0.97
CA ARG A 17 9.70 10.07 -1.29
C ARG A 17 10.72 10.27 -0.18
N THR A 18 10.41 9.87 1.05
CA THR A 18 11.28 10.14 2.20
C THR A 18 12.03 8.89 2.68
N PRO A 19 13.24 9.04 3.25
CA PRO A 19 13.96 7.91 3.85
C PRO A 19 13.16 7.17 4.92
N ALA A 20 12.31 7.88 5.67
CA ALA A 20 11.43 7.27 6.67
C ALA A 20 10.39 6.35 6.02
N GLN A 21 9.80 6.75 4.90
CA GLN A 21 8.85 5.94 4.14
C GLN A 21 9.53 4.73 3.49
N PHE A 22 10.70 4.90 2.87
CA PHE A 22 11.46 3.76 2.33
C PHE A 22 11.83 2.77 3.44
N LYS A 23 12.38 3.29 4.55
CA LYS A 23 12.68 2.47 5.71
C LYS A 23 11.46 1.75 6.25
N ALA A 24 10.27 2.37 6.23
CA ALA A 24 9.03 1.74 6.66
C ALA A 24 8.60 0.59 5.73
N LEU A 25 8.70 0.78 4.42
CA LEU A 25 8.34 -0.23 3.42
C LEU A 25 9.36 -1.37 3.29
N ALA A 26 10.58 -1.21 3.79
CA ALA A 26 11.60 -2.26 3.75
C ALA A 26 11.30 -3.50 4.64
N HIS A 27 10.19 -3.53 5.38
CA HIS A 27 9.91 -4.65 6.31
C HIS A 27 8.60 -5.38 5.96
N PRO A 28 8.63 -6.70 5.70
CA PRO A 28 7.47 -7.47 5.28
C PRO A 28 6.26 -7.34 6.21
N PHE A 29 6.48 -7.42 7.54
CA PHE A 29 5.38 -7.30 8.50
C PHE A 29 4.66 -5.93 8.47
N ARG A 30 5.35 -4.85 8.06
CA ARG A 30 4.71 -3.54 7.95
C ARG A 30 3.78 -3.47 6.73
N HIS A 31 4.11 -4.15 5.63
CA HIS A 31 3.17 -4.33 4.52
C HIS A 31 1.93 -5.10 4.95
N ARG A 32 2.10 -6.22 5.68
CA ARG A 32 0.98 -6.99 6.24
C ARG A 32 0.08 -6.16 7.15
N LEU A 33 0.65 -5.27 7.95
CA LEU A 33 -0.13 -4.30 8.75
C LEU A 33 -0.89 -3.30 7.89
N LEU A 34 -0.26 -2.74 6.86
CA LEU A 34 -0.90 -1.79 5.95
C LEU A 34 -2.06 -2.46 5.19
N PHE A 35 -1.89 -3.71 4.78
CA PHE A 35 -2.94 -4.53 4.16
C PHE A 35 -4.08 -4.87 5.12
N ALA A 36 -3.76 -5.22 6.38
CA ALA A 36 -4.78 -5.46 7.41
C ALA A 36 -5.58 -4.19 7.77
N LEU A 37 -4.97 -3.00 7.64
CA LEU A 37 -5.64 -1.70 7.72
C LEU A 37 -6.32 -1.30 6.40
N GLY A 38 -6.29 -2.18 5.40
CA GLY A 38 -6.93 -2.02 4.12
C GLY A 38 -8.43 -1.74 4.26
N PRO A 39 -9.21 -2.70 4.80
CA PRO A 39 -10.66 -2.62 4.93
C PRO A 39 -11.19 -1.46 5.79
N GLY A 40 -10.38 -0.93 6.70
CA GLY A 40 -10.76 0.19 7.56
C GLY A 40 -9.96 0.25 8.86
N PRO A 41 -10.35 1.15 9.78
CA PRO A 41 -9.64 1.35 11.03
C PRO A 41 -9.65 0.11 11.92
N ALA A 42 -8.52 -0.19 12.56
CA ALA A 42 -8.39 -1.31 13.49
C ALA A 42 -7.56 -0.94 14.73
N THR A 43 -7.85 -1.62 15.85
CA THR A 43 -7.07 -1.51 17.08
C THR A 43 -5.82 -2.37 17.04
N ILE A 44 -4.83 -2.08 17.89
CA ILE A 44 -3.65 -2.94 18.12
C ILE A 44 -4.08 -4.39 18.45
N SER A 45 -5.14 -4.57 19.23
CA SER A 45 -5.62 -5.90 19.62
C SER A 45 -6.18 -6.66 18.42
N GLN A 46 -7.00 -6.02 17.60
CA GLN A 46 -7.57 -6.63 16.38
C GLN A 46 -6.48 -7.01 15.39
N LEU A 47 -5.51 -6.11 15.16
CA LEU A 47 -4.37 -6.37 14.27
C LEU A 47 -3.49 -7.51 14.80
N ALA A 48 -3.22 -7.55 16.11
CA ALA A 48 -2.42 -8.61 16.71
C ALA A 48 -3.10 -9.98 16.58
N THR A 49 -4.41 -10.04 16.83
CA THR A 49 -5.20 -11.26 16.65
C THR A 49 -5.25 -11.68 15.18
N GLY A 50 -5.58 -10.77 14.27
CA GLY A 50 -5.70 -11.07 12.84
C GLY A 50 -4.40 -11.51 12.18
N LEU A 51 -3.26 -10.98 12.66
CA LEU A 51 -1.93 -11.30 12.12
C LEU A 51 -1.19 -12.39 12.93
N GLY A 52 -1.81 -12.93 13.99
CA GLY A 52 -1.20 -13.98 14.82
C GLY A 52 0.09 -13.54 15.52
N THR A 53 0.16 -12.31 16.01
CA THR A 53 1.38 -11.74 16.63
C THR A 53 1.13 -11.11 18.00
N ALA A 54 2.19 -10.71 18.68
CA ALA A 54 2.09 -10.00 19.96
C ALA A 54 1.68 -8.53 19.78
N LYS A 55 0.86 -8.01 20.70
CA LYS A 55 0.44 -6.59 20.71
C LYS A 55 1.62 -5.62 20.75
N GLY A 56 2.68 -5.96 21.49
CA GLY A 56 3.91 -5.16 21.55
C GLY A 56 4.60 -5.02 20.19
N THR A 57 4.62 -6.10 19.40
CA THR A 57 5.15 -6.12 18.03
C THR A 57 4.32 -5.20 17.12
N VAL A 58 3.00 -5.32 17.17
CA VAL A 58 2.10 -4.42 16.41
C VAL A 58 2.31 -2.97 16.80
N ALA A 59 2.32 -2.66 18.10
CA ALA A 59 2.51 -1.30 18.60
C ALA A 59 3.84 -0.68 18.12
N HIS A 60 4.93 -1.46 18.15
CA HIS A 60 6.23 -1.03 17.65
C HIS A 60 6.16 -0.67 16.16
N HIS A 61 5.60 -1.55 15.33
CA HIS A 61 5.54 -1.32 13.88
C HIS A 61 4.55 -0.22 13.49
N LEU A 62 3.39 -0.11 14.17
CA LEU A 62 2.46 0.98 13.95
C LEU A 62 3.10 2.33 14.28
N LYS A 63 3.88 2.43 15.37
CA LYS A 63 4.63 3.65 15.67
C LYS A 63 5.53 4.07 14.52
N VAL A 64 6.30 3.14 13.95
CA VAL A 64 7.17 3.45 12.81
C VAL A 64 6.37 3.87 11.57
N LEU A 65 5.22 3.23 11.32
CA LEU A 65 4.32 3.61 10.22
C LEU A 65 3.69 4.99 10.45
N THR A 66 3.35 5.34 11.68
CA THR A 66 2.87 6.69 12.04
C THR A 66 3.96 7.74 11.85
N GLU A 67 5.19 7.46 12.30
CA GLU A 67 6.34 8.35 12.09
C GLU A 67 6.67 8.56 10.60
N ALA A 68 6.41 7.55 9.76
CA ALA A 68 6.55 7.64 8.31
C ALA A 68 5.34 8.30 7.61
N GLY A 69 4.30 8.68 8.36
CA GLY A 69 3.07 9.29 7.83
C GLY A 69 2.19 8.34 7.02
N MET A 70 2.32 7.02 7.22
CA MET A 70 1.57 5.96 6.53
C MET A 70 0.34 5.48 7.30
N VAL A 71 0.31 5.73 8.61
CA VAL A 71 -0.78 5.35 9.52
C VAL A 71 -1.09 6.50 10.46
N GLN A 72 -2.37 6.74 10.73
CA GLN A 72 -2.83 7.75 11.67
C GLN A 72 -3.88 7.20 12.64
N PRO A 73 -4.07 7.82 13.82
CA PRO A 73 -5.24 7.54 14.66
C PRO A 73 -6.53 7.91 13.91
N ALA A 74 -7.52 7.02 13.90
CA ALA A 74 -8.81 7.25 13.27
C ALA A 74 -9.83 7.79 14.28
N HIS A 75 -10.19 6.97 15.27
CA HIS A 75 -11.13 7.34 16.32
C HIS A 75 -10.85 6.53 17.60
N THR A 76 -11.54 6.87 18.68
CA THR A 76 -11.50 6.12 19.93
C THR A 76 -12.88 5.62 20.32
N ARG A 77 -12.93 4.51 21.06
CA ARG A 77 -14.18 3.92 21.56
C ARG A 77 -14.03 3.53 23.03
N GLN A 78 -15.02 3.90 23.85
CA GLN A 78 -15.07 3.42 25.23
C GLN A 78 -15.54 1.97 25.28
N VAL A 79 -14.84 1.14 26.04
CA VAL A 79 -15.16 -0.27 26.26
C VAL A 79 -15.11 -0.60 27.75
N ARG A 80 -15.67 -1.76 28.12
CA ARG A 80 -15.60 -2.27 29.49
C ARG A 80 -14.16 -2.69 29.82
N GLY A 81 -13.35 -1.73 30.24
CA GLY A 81 -11.92 -1.93 30.51
C GLY A 81 -11.00 -0.78 30.08
N GLY A 82 -11.53 0.29 29.48
CA GLY A 82 -10.76 1.48 29.11
C GLY A 82 -11.20 2.07 27.77
N THR A 83 -10.28 2.80 27.14
CA THR A 83 -10.50 3.41 25.82
C THR A 83 -9.68 2.66 24.77
N GLU A 84 -10.33 2.19 23.71
CA GLU A 84 -9.67 1.64 22.53
C GLU A 84 -9.32 2.76 21.56
N GLN A 85 -8.11 2.70 20.98
CA GLN A 85 -7.67 3.56 19.89
C GLN A 85 -7.64 2.76 18.59
N TYR A 86 -8.31 3.28 17.57
CA TYR A 86 -8.33 2.75 16.22
C TYR A 86 -7.30 3.50 15.38
N HIS A 87 -6.61 2.76 14.52
CA HIS A 87 -5.61 3.27 13.59
C HIS A 87 -6.06 2.95 12.16
N GLU A 88 -5.74 3.81 11.21
CA GLU A 88 -6.05 3.63 9.79
C GLU A 88 -4.87 4.04 8.92
N ARG A 89 -4.86 3.61 7.66
CA ARG A 89 -3.92 4.16 6.68
C ARG A 89 -4.27 5.62 6.42
N SER A 90 -3.24 6.45 6.26
CA SER A 90 -3.37 7.85 5.86
C SER A 90 -3.52 8.04 4.35
N TYR A 91 -3.66 6.94 3.59
CA TYR A 91 -3.69 6.93 2.13
C TYR A 91 -4.54 5.76 1.63
N ARG A 92 -5.12 5.91 0.43
CA ARG A 92 -5.79 4.81 -0.27
C ARG A 92 -4.85 4.11 -1.24
N ARG A 93 -4.02 4.90 -1.95
CA ARG A 93 -3.05 4.42 -2.94
C ARG A 93 -1.62 4.70 -2.53
N LEU A 94 -0.71 3.77 -2.80
CA LEU A 94 0.72 3.96 -2.61
C LEU A 94 1.37 4.06 -3.99
N VAL A 95 2.03 5.19 -4.26
CA VAL A 95 2.72 5.42 -5.52
C VAL A 95 4.17 5.73 -5.21
N GLY A 96 5.10 5.09 -5.89
CA GLY A 96 6.51 5.35 -5.66
C GLY A 96 7.41 4.65 -6.66
N GLU A 97 8.60 5.21 -6.82
CA GLU A 97 9.70 4.50 -7.43
C GLU A 97 10.29 3.55 -6.38
N THR A 98 10.48 2.29 -6.74
CA THR A 98 11.15 1.34 -5.86
C THR A 98 12.61 1.75 -5.70
N VAL A 99 13.00 2.23 -4.52
CA VAL A 99 14.34 2.82 -4.31
C VAL A 99 15.43 1.79 -4.05
N ASP A 100 15.07 0.59 -3.60
CA ASP A 100 15.99 -0.54 -3.49
C ASP A 100 15.28 -1.90 -3.67
N SER A 101 16.09 -2.93 -3.91
CA SER A 101 15.62 -4.30 -4.15
C SER A 101 14.99 -4.95 -2.92
N GLU A 102 15.41 -4.58 -1.71
CA GLU A 102 14.91 -5.17 -0.47
C GLU A 102 13.48 -4.71 -0.20
N THR A 103 13.22 -3.41 -0.33
CA THR A 103 11.90 -2.80 -0.23
C THR A 103 10.96 -3.35 -1.28
N THR A 104 11.43 -3.48 -2.53
CA THR A 104 10.67 -4.09 -3.62
C THR A 104 10.27 -5.52 -3.29
N ALA A 105 11.23 -6.33 -2.83
CA ALA A 105 10.99 -7.72 -2.48
C ALA A 105 10.02 -7.86 -1.30
N ALA A 106 10.14 -7.00 -0.27
CA ALA A 106 9.23 -6.99 0.87
C ALA A 106 7.79 -6.65 0.44
N MET A 107 7.62 -5.65 -0.44
CA MET A 107 6.31 -5.27 -0.97
C MET A 107 5.71 -6.38 -1.82
N LEU A 108 6.46 -6.90 -2.80
CA LEU A 108 6.00 -7.98 -3.68
C LEU A 108 5.72 -9.27 -2.89
N GLY A 109 6.50 -9.56 -1.85
CA GLY A 109 6.26 -10.70 -0.96
C GLY A 109 4.93 -10.60 -0.22
N ALA A 110 4.57 -9.41 0.26
CA ALA A 110 3.27 -9.21 0.89
C ALA A 110 2.12 -9.36 -0.12
N VAL A 111 2.26 -8.81 -1.33
CA VAL A 111 1.25 -8.99 -2.39
C VAL A 111 1.10 -10.47 -2.77
N ALA A 112 2.22 -11.21 -2.82
CA ALA A 112 2.18 -12.64 -3.07
C ALA A 112 1.42 -13.42 -1.99
N GLU A 113 1.50 -13.01 -0.71
CA GLU A 113 0.68 -13.58 0.36
C GLU A 113 -0.83 -13.33 0.14
N GLU A 114 -1.23 -12.12 -0.30
CA GLU A 114 -2.64 -11.82 -0.61
C GLU A 114 -3.14 -12.64 -1.81
N LEU A 115 -2.35 -12.69 -2.90
CA LEU A 115 -2.68 -13.45 -4.10
C LEU A 115 -2.82 -14.95 -3.81
N ALA A 116 -2.06 -15.49 -2.86
CA ALA A 116 -2.13 -16.90 -2.49
C ALA A 116 -3.41 -17.27 -1.72
N VAL A 117 -4.15 -16.29 -1.19
CA VAL A 117 -5.42 -16.50 -0.47
C VAL A 117 -6.62 -16.44 -1.40
N ASP A 118 -6.52 -15.70 -2.51
CA ASP A 118 -7.55 -15.66 -3.55
C ASP A 118 -7.62 -17.00 -4.30
N PRO A 119 -8.79 -17.67 -4.37
CA PRO A 119 -8.93 -18.91 -5.14
C PRO A 119 -8.85 -18.74 -6.66
N ASP A 120 -8.99 -17.52 -7.19
CA ASP A 120 -8.97 -17.25 -8.65
C ASP A 120 -8.25 -15.92 -9.03
N PRO A 121 -6.95 -15.77 -8.70
CA PRO A 121 -6.23 -14.53 -8.92
C PRO A 121 -5.87 -14.34 -10.40
N LEU A 122 -6.06 -13.13 -10.92
CA LEU A 122 -5.59 -12.75 -12.25
C LEU A 122 -4.14 -12.24 -12.20
N LEU A 123 -3.18 -13.03 -12.68
CA LEU A 123 -1.77 -12.63 -12.80
C LEU A 123 -1.30 -12.57 -14.25
N HIS A 124 -0.99 -11.36 -14.73
CA HIS A 124 -0.41 -11.13 -16.05
C HIS A 124 1.04 -10.67 -15.95
N LEU A 125 1.97 -11.49 -16.45
CA LEU A 125 3.39 -11.14 -16.54
C LEU A 125 3.92 -11.37 -17.96
N ARG A 126 4.34 -10.29 -18.63
CA ARG A 126 4.87 -10.32 -20.00
C ARG A 126 5.95 -9.25 -20.18
N HIS A 127 6.97 -9.56 -20.99
CA HIS A 127 7.95 -8.59 -21.42
C HIS A 127 7.61 -8.01 -22.81
N LEU A 128 7.71 -6.69 -22.95
CA LEU A 128 7.44 -5.94 -24.17
C LEU A 128 8.70 -5.22 -24.67
N ARG A 129 8.86 -5.11 -25.98
CA ARG A 129 9.80 -4.15 -26.59
C ARG A 129 9.03 -2.86 -26.87
N LEU A 130 9.43 -1.76 -26.24
CA LEU A 130 8.78 -0.46 -26.34
C LEU A 130 9.82 0.63 -26.60
N THR A 131 9.47 1.64 -27.38
CA THR A 131 10.21 2.91 -27.37
C THR A 131 9.99 3.67 -26.05
N PRO A 132 10.84 4.64 -25.68
CA PRO A 132 10.61 5.47 -24.49
C PRO A 132 9.23 6.15 -24.48
N GLU A 133 8.79 6.66 -25.62
CA GLU A 133 7.46 7.29 -25.78
C GLU A 133 6.33 6.27 -25.59
N GLN A 134 6.47 5.06 -26.13
CA GLN A 134 5.49 3.98 -25.93
C GLN A 134 5.43 3.54 -24.46
N ALA A 135 6.57 3.45 -23.78
CA ALA A 135 6.63 3.12 -22.36
C ALA A 135 5.95 4.19 -21.50
N GLN A 136 6.22 5.48 -21.79
CA GLN A 136 5.59 6.59 -21.07
C GLN A 136 4.07 6.64 -21.30
N ARG A 137 3.62 6.42 -22.55
CA ARG A 137 2.19 6.34 -22.88
C ARG A 137 1.53 5.17 -22.15
N LEU A 138 2.13 3.98 -22.21
CA LEU A 138 1.59 2.80 -21.52
C LEU A 138 1.51 3.03 -20.01
N ARG A 139 2.54 3.63 -19.41
CA ARG A 139 2.53 3.98 -17.99
C ARG A 139 1.37 4.90 -17.64
N SER A 140 1.22 6.02 -18.36
CA SER A 140 0.13 6.97 -18.13
C SER A 140 -1.22 6.27 -18.26
N THR A 141 -1.45 5.51 -19.33
CA THR A 141 -2.72 4.82 -19.54
C THR A 141 -3.02 3.80 -18.44
N LEU A 142 -2.03 3.09 -17.91
CA LEU A 142 -2.24 2.16 -16.80
C LEU A 142 -2.51 2.88 -15.48
N ASP A 143 -1.79 3.97 -15.20
CA ASP A 143 -2.01 4.81 -14.02
C ASP A 143 -3.42 5.43 -14.09
N ASP A 144 -3.80 6.04 -15.21
CA ASP A 144 -5.12 6.64 -15.46
C ASP A 144 -6.24 5.59 -15.32
N LEU A 145 -6.04 4.37 -15.85
CA LEU A 145 -7.03 3.30 -15.76
C LEU A 145 -7.32 2.90 -14.31
N VAL A 146 -6.31 2.86 -13.45
CA VAL A 146 -6.48 2.54 -12.03
C VAL A 146 -7.09 3.73 -11.27
N ASP A 147 -6.64 4.94 -11.58
CA ASP A 147 -7.03 6.16 -10.89
C ASP A 147 -8.49 6.55 -11.19
N ASP A 148 -8.96 6.35 -12.42
CA ASP A 148 -10.31 6.68 -12.85
C ASP A 148 -11.35 5.57 -12.57
N THR A 149 -10.94 4.47 -11.92
CA THR A 149 -11.85 3.37 -11.59
C THR A 149 -12.83 3.78 -10.49
N GLU A 150 -14.14 3.74 -10.78
CA GLU A 150 -15.20 4.01 -9.80
C GLU A 150 -15.25 2.91 -8.72
N GLU A 151 -15.17 3.29 -7.43
CA GLU A 151 -15.35 2.36 -6.33
C GLU A 151 -16.82 1.97 -6.16
N ALA A 152 -17.06 0.67 -6.00
CA ALA A 152 -18.37 0.15 -5.65
C ALA A 152 -18.73 0.42 -4.18
N ALA A 153 -19.96 0.10 -3.78
CA ALA A 153 -20.41 0.26 -2.40
C ALA A 153 -19.57 -0.59 -1.41
N PRO A 154 -19.47 -0.20 -0.12
CA PRO A 154 -18.61 -0.88 0.85
C PRO A 154 -18.96 -2.34 1.18
N ASP A 155 -20.12 -2.81 0.74
CA ASP A 155 -20.56 -4.21 0.90
C ASP A 155 -20.03 -5.12 -0.22
N GLN A 156 -19.42 -4.55 -1.26
CA GLN A 156 -18.81 -5.30 -2.36
C GLN A 156 -17.40 -5.79 -2.00
N PRO A 157 -16.91 -6.84 -2.69
CA PRO A 157 -15.55 -7.32 -2.49
C PRO A 157 -14.50 -6.25 -2.82
N ARG A 158 -13.42 -6.24 -2.04
CA ARG A 158 -12.26 -5.38 -2.29
C ARG A 158 -11.25 -6.11 -3.16
N TYR A 159 -10.84 -5.49 -4.26
CA TYR A 159 -9.81 -6.00 -5.15
C TYR A 159 -8.49 -5.25 -4.94
N GLY A 160 -7.39 -6.00 -4.82
CA GLY A 160 -6.04 -5.44 -4.86
C GLY A 160 -5.57 -5.30 -6.30
N VAL A 161 -5.08 -4.11 -6.67
CA VAL A 161 -4.51 -3.86 -8.01
C VAL A 161 -3.06 -3.47 -7.86
N LEU A 162 -2.17 -4.25 -8.48
CA LEU A 162 -0.74 -3.95 -8.60
C LEU A 162 -0.41 -3.69 -10.06
N VAL A 163 0.02 -2.47 -10.37
CA VAL A 163 0.56 -2.11 -11.69
C VAL A 163 2.05 -1.85 -11.53
N ALA A 164 2.86 -2.54 -12.35
CA ALA A 164 4.29 -2.29 -12.43
C ALA A 164 4.74 -2.29 -13.88
N LEU A 165 5.34 -1.19 -14.33
CA LEU A 165 6.07 -1.10 -15.58
C LEU A 165 7.51 -0.73 -15.29
N TYR A 166 8.44 -1.63 -15.58
CA TYR A 166 9.86 -1.44 -15.35
C TYR A 166 10.65 -1.71 -16.62
N ARG A 167 11.79 -1.02 -16.76
CA ARG A 167 12.78 -1.37 -17.77
C ARG A 167 13.57 -2.57 -17.27
N ARG A 168 13.58 -3.67 -18.02
CA ARG A 168 14.54 -4.74 -17.77
C ARG A 168 15.93 -4.20 -18.12
N HIS A 169 16.79 -4.12 -17.12
CA HIS A 169 18.22 -4.01 -17.36
C HIS A 169 18.75 -5.41 -17.59
N ASP A 170 19.54 -5.60 -18.65
CA ASP A 170 20.23 -6.87 -18.84
C ASP A 170 21.12 -7.09 -17.63
N THR A 171 20.93 -8.21 -16.94
CA THR A 171 21.93 -8.70 -15.99
C THR A 171 23.22 -8.86 -16.78
N PRO A 172 24.34 -8.23 -16.39
CA PRO A 172 25.61 -8.54 -17.05
C PRO A 172 25.81 -10.05 -16.94
N SER A 173 26.04 -10.72 -18.07
CA SER A 173 26.32 -12.15 -18.10
C SER A 173 27.44 -12.46 -17.09
N PRO A 174 27.30 -13.47 -16.23
CA PRO A 174 28.42 -13.90 -15.41
C PRO A 174 29.54 -14.34 -16.37
N THR A 175 30.68 -13.64 -16.30
CA THR A 175 31.92 -13.98 -17.00
C THR A 175 32.51 -15.27 -16.46
#